data_AF-A0A3B9WSZ4-F1
#
_entry.id   AF-A0A3B9WSZ4-F1
#
_cell.length_a   1.000
_cell.length_b   1.000
_cell.length_c   1.000
_cell.angle_alpha   90.00
_cell.angle_beta   90.00
_cell.angle_gamma   90.00
#
_symmetry.space_group_name_H-M   'P 1'
#
loop_
_entity.id
_entity.type
_entity.pdbx_description
1 polymer ?
#
loop_
_entity_poly.entity_id
_entity_poly.type
_entity_poly.pdbx_seq_one_letter_code
_entity_poly.pdbx_strand_id
1 'polypeptide(L)'
;SDYSQERFEMISRLKEQILDEEARFEQSLLDYREMMTGSREAKAGKEATWADMLRHERAEKIDLDAEKIKTKDEGNGTSKVLKFKRNGKTYFFKAEENIDTGSFDDIMAAAADKSELPKAIFDGYKKAVNELDSTSKGNNDTYLKIVEVFDYCRSDACDYIKKDASPLHKFVKELSKAQRKQFSLFFVDAFKTYNLKRVAELGAKIQPGRNISRRNVATSRLAKLLGIEELIAESRTVVIKHNGKRVRGNIMDKAEGGDDYAVKEENAMYTDEVEDQLICLQFFDLICGQTDRNYGNFLLETNGASAFGGNNLIKKIKAIDNDLAFGNLSFQAAAKGQVRLRPLRSDMIKLIPPKFKKAILALDPGFAKLILRDLLKADELDYLEERIRGLQAFIRKTDASDEEDIKKKIEQGENEAELRDRKLNRLKFIRKVLGEPAKNPADRHRKQSAAGMEEATLFSGFFTYTPRGYENLIRARKEEIEKEAKKGKKK
;
A
#
# COMPACT_ATOMS: atom_id res chain seq x y z
N SER A 1 -53.63 20.48 -22.38
CA SER A 1 -53.00 21.69 -21.81
C SER A 1 -52.00 21.33 -20.73
N ASP A 2 -52.29 20.37 -19.85
CA ASP A 2 -51.45 20.11 -18.67
C ASP A 2 -50.09 19.47 -19.01
N TYR A 3 -50.06 18.60 -20.02
CA TYR A 3 -48.83 17.96 -20.49
C TYR A 3 -47.81 18.94 -21.13
N SER A 4 -48.26 20.08 -21.67
CA SER A 4 -47.35 21.12 -22.15
C SER A 4 -46.80 21.98 -21.00
N GLN A 5 -47.57 22.14 -19.92
CA GLN A 5 -47.15 22.88 -18.74
C GLN A 5 -46.10 22.11 -17.94
N GLU A 6 -46.28 20.81 -17.71
CA GLU A 6 -45.29 19.95 -17.04
C GLU A 6 -43.95 19.90 -17.80
N ARG A 7 -44.00 19.80 -19.15
CA ARG A 7 -42.77 19.84 -19.98
C ARG A 7 -42.07 21.19 -19.89
N PHE A 8 -42.83 22.29 -19.87
CA PHE A 8 -42.26 23.63 -19.75
C PHE A 8 -41.59 23.85 -18.39
N GLU A 9 -42.21 23.35 -17.31
CA GLU A 9 -41.63 23.37 -15.96
C GLU A 9 -40.39 22.47 -15.84
N MET A 10 -40.37 21.31 -16.50
CA MET A 10 -39.19 20.44 -16.54
C MET A 10 -38.03 21.11 -17.28
N ILE A 11 -38.28 21.73 -18.43
CA ILE A 11 -37.26 22.46 -19.20
C ILE A 11 -36.74 23.67 -18.43
N SER A 12 -37.63 24.40 -17.75
CA SER A 12 -37.24 25.54 -16.92
C SER A 12 -36.35 25.10 -15.74
N ARG A 13 -36.70 24.02 -15.05
CA ARG A 13 -35.87 23.42 -13.98
C ARG A 13 -34.50 22.95 -14.50
N LEU A 14 -34.45 22.29 -15.65
CA LEU A 14 -33.19 21.87 -16.27
C LEU A 14 -32.32 23.07 -16.64
N LYS A 15 -32.92 24.15 -17.15
CA LYS A 15 -32.18 25.38 -17.48
C LYS A 15 -31.60 26.05 -16.25
N GLU A 16 -32.37 26.14 -15.16
CA GLU A 16 -31.88 26.65 -13.88
C GLU A 16 -30.73 25.80 -13.32
N GLN A 17 -30.84 24.46 -13.41
CA GLN A 17 -29.79 23.55 -13.01
C GLN A 17 -28.50 23.76 -13.83
N ILE A 18 -28.61 23.88 -15.15
CA ILE A 18 -27.46 24.14 -16.02
C ILE A 18 -26.79 25.47 -15.67
N LEU A 19 -27.57 26.54 -15.47
CA LEU A 19 -27.03 27.86 -15.12
C LEU A 19 -26.34 27.85 -13.75
N ASP A 20 -26.90 27.16 -12.76
CA ASP A 20 -26.28 26.99 -11.44
C ASP A 20 -24.99 26.15 -11.54
N GLU A 21 -24.99 25.10 -12.35
CA GLU A 21 -23.77 24.30 -12.63
C GLU A 21 -22.70 25.09 -13.36
N GLU A 22 -23.05 25.91 -14.35
CA GLU A 22 -22.14 26.80 -15.06
C GLU A 22 -21.51 27.83 -14.11
N ALA A 23 -22.32 28.52 -13.30
CA ALA A 23 -21.84 29.49 -12.33
C ALA A 23 -20.91 28.85 -11.28
N ARG A 24 -21.25 27.65 -10.79
CA ARG A 24 -20.37 26.88 -9.88
C ARG A 24 -19.06 26.51 -10.55
N PHE A 25 -19.09 26.06 -11.79
CA PHE A 25 -17.89 25.70 -12.54
C PHE A 25 -16.98 26.91 -12.81
N GLU A 26 -17.55 28.07 -13.15
CA GLU A 26 -16.80 29.31 -13.30
C GLU A 26 -16.14 29.74 -11.99
N GLN A 27 -16.86 29.70 -10.87
CA GLN A 27 -16.30 30.03 -9.56
C GLN A 27 -15.15 29.07 -9.21
N SER A 28 -15.34 27.77 -9.45
CA SER A 28 -14.32 26.75 -9.27
C SER A 28 -13.07 26.97 -10.14
N LEU A 29 -13.23 27.44 -11.38
CA LEU A 29 -12.12 27.85 -12.24
C LEU A 29 -11.35 29.02 -11.66
N LEU A 30 -12.03 30.02 -11.11
CA LEU A 30 -11.40 31.17 -10.44
C LEU A 30 -10.65 30.72 -9.19
N ASP A 31 -11.26 29.90 -8.34
CA ASP A 31 -10.65 29.33 -7.14
C ASP A 31 -9.42 28.47 -7.46
N TYR A 32 -9.49 27.67 -8.53
CA TYR A 32 -8.35 26.91 -9.03
C TYR A 32 -7.23 27.85 -9.49
N ARG A 33 -7.55 28.88 -10.29
CA ARG A 33 -6.58 29.87 -10.76
C ARG A 33 -5.90 30.60 -9.60
N GLU A 34 -6.66 31.05 -8.61
CA GLU A 34 -6.14 31.70 -7.40
C GLU A 34 -5.19 30.76 -6.63
N MET A 35 -5.59 29.51 -6.44
CA MET A 35 -4.75 28.50 -5.81
C MET A 35 -3.45 28.25 -6.60
N MET A 36 -3.51 28.33 -7.93
CA MET A 36 -2.36 28.13 -8.81
C MET A 36 -1.46 29.35 -8.94
N THR A 37 -1.97 30.58 -8.80
CA THR A 37 -1.16 31.82 -9.01
C THR A 37 0.10 31.94 -8.15
N GLY A 38 0.23 31.17 -7.06
CA GLY A 38 1.45 31.07 -6.26
C GLY A 38 2.28 29.79 -6.43
N SER A 39 1.79 28.82 -7.23
CA SER A 39 2.37 27.49 -7.32
C SER A 39 3.60 27.43 -8.25
N ARG A 40 4.48 26.45 -8.02
CA ARG A 40 5.65 26.20 -8.87
C ARG A 40 5.24 25.89 -10.32
N GLU A 41 4.05 25.33 -10.52
CA GLU A 41 3.50 24.95 -11.82
C GLU A 41 3.02 26.17 -12.62
N ALA A 42 2.38 27.15 -11.96
CA ALA A 42 2.03 28.41 -12.59
C ALA A 42 3.27 29.23 -12.95
N LYS A 43 4.29 29.23 -12.07
CA LYS A 43 5.59 29.86 -12.36
C LYS A 43 6.31 29.19 -13.53
N ALA A 44 6.02 27.92 -13.81
CA ALA A 44 6.55 27.18 -14.95
C ALA A 44 5.68 27.30 -16.22
N GLY A 45 4.63 28.14 -16.22
CA GLY A 45 3.77 28.37 -17.39
C GLY A 45 2.93 27.16 -17.80
N LYS A 46 2.70 26.20 -16.90
CA LYS A 46 1.97 24.96 -17.21
C LYS A 46 0.48 25.24 -17.34
N GLU A 47 -0.11 24.89 -18.47
CA GLU A 47 -1.56 25.00 -18.69
C GLU A 47 -2.34 24.04 -17.77
N ALA A 48 -3.50 24.51 -17.33
CA ALA A 48 -4.44 23.72 -16.55
C ALA A 48 -5.07 22.61 -17.41
N THR A 49 -5.05 21.37 -16.93
CA THR A 49 -5.70 20.26 -17.64
C THR A 49 -7.09 19.98 -17.07
N TRP A 50 -7.96 19.33 -17.87
CA TRP A 50 -9.26 18.83 -17.39
C TRP A 50 -9.13 17.92 -16.16
N ALA A 51 -8.06 17.13 -16.07
CA ALA A 51 -7.80 16.28 -14.90
C ALA A 51 -7.50 17.11 -13.65
N ASP A 52 -6.84 18.26 -13.80
CA ASP A 52 -6.54 19.15 -12.68
C ASP A 52 -7.77 19.89 -12.19
N MET A 53 -8.67 20.28 -13.10
CA MET A 53 -9.98 20.83 -12.76
C MET A 53 -10.86 19.79 -12.07
N LEU A 54 -11.01 18.59 -12.64
CA LEU A 54 -11.79 17.52 -12.02
C LEU A 54 -11.29 17.17 -10.61
N ARG A 55 -9.97 17.20 -10.40
CA ARG A 55 -9.36 17.00 -9.09
C ARG A 55 -9.72 18.11 -8.11
N HIS A 56 -9.73 19.37 -8.57
CA HIS A 56 -10.10 20.52 -7.74
C HIS A 56 -11.56 20.45 -7.31
N GLU A 57 -12.46 20.08 -8.23
CA GLU A 57 -13.89 19.90 -7.95
C GLU A 57 -14.16 18.76 -6.98
N ARG A 58 -13.42 17.66 -7.13
CA ARG A 58 -13.55 16.49 -6.25
C ARG A 58 -12.90 16.68 -4.88
N ALA A 59 -12.18 17.77 -4.66
CA ALA A 59 -11.49 18.01 -3.41
C ALA A 59 -12.45 18.65 -2.39
N GLU A 60 -12.55 18.04 -1.19
CA GLU A 60 -13.25 18.67 -0.08
C GLU A 60 -12.52 19.95 0.33
N LYS A 61 -13.26 21.04 0.53
CA LYS A 61 -12.71 22.33 0.99
C LYS A 61 -12.88 22.43 2.51
N ILE A 62 -11.78 22.65 3.21
CA ILE A 62 -11.77 22.76 4.68
C ILE A 62 -11.04 24.04 5.07
N ASP A 63 -11.70 24.94 5.80
CA ASP A 63 -11.06 26.15 6.34
C ASP A 63 -10.75 25.94 7.83
N LEU A 64 -9.53 25.45 8.12
CA LEU A 64 -9.12 25.17 9.50
C LEU A 64 -8.98 26.46 10.32
N ASP A 65 -8.68 27.58 9.66
CA ASP A 65 -8.53 28.89 10.30
C ASP A 65 -9.89 29.45 10.72
N ALA A 66 -10.88 29.41 9.82
CA ALA A 66 -12.24 29.85 10.11
C ALA A 66 -12.94 28.94 11.14
N GLU A 67 -12.72 27.62 11.05
CA GLU A 67 -13.24 26.64 12.00
C GLU A 67 -12.49 26.62 13.34
N LYS A 68 -11.38 27.40 13.47
CA LYS A 68 -10.52 27.47 14.67
C LYS A 68 -10.06 26.09 15.15
N ILE A 69 -9.76 25.18 14.22
CA ILE A 69 -9.37 23.81 14.53
C ILE A 69 -7.92 23.79 15.01
N LYS A 70 -7.68 23.19 16.19
CA LYS A 70 -6.33 22.94 16.68
C LYS A 70 -5.65 21.84 15.87
N THR A 71 -4.42 22.10 15.45
CA THR A 71 -3.60 21.19 14.67
C THR A 71 -2.33 20.82 15.42
N LYS A 72 -1.73 19.68 15.08
CA LYS A 72 -0.44 19.22 15.62
C LYS A 72 0.33 18.51 14.51
N ASP A 73 1.62 18.81 14.38
CA ASP A 73 2.50 18.03 13.52
C ASP A 73 2.76 16.65 14.14
N GLU A 74 2.55 15.59 13.35
CA GLU A 74 2.76 14.20 13.73
C GLU A 74 3.47 13.44 12.60
N GLY A 75 4.16 12.36 12.94
CA GLY A 75 4.86 11.51 11.98
C GLY A 75 6.23 11.04 12.49
N ASN A 76 6.50 9.74 12.32
CA ASN A 76 7.81 9.14 12.52
C ASN A 76 8.32 8.67 11.14
N GLY A 77 9.52 9.07 10.74
CA GLY A 77 10.14 8.59 9.49
C GLY A 77 10.13 9.58 8.33
N THR A 78 9.54 9.20 7.19
CA THR A 78 9.69 9.81 5.84
C THR A 78 8.64 10.85 5.49
N SER A 79 7.53 10.97 6.23
CA SER A 79 6.49 11.96 5.95
C SER A 79 6.03 12.68 7.22
N LYS A 80 5.93 14.01 7.14
CA LYS A 80 5.28 14.86 8.15
C LYS A 80 3.79 15.00 7.80
N VAL A 81 2.91 14.76 8.76
CA VAL A 81 1.46 14.94 8.60
C VAL A 81 0.91 15.91 9.63
N LEU A 82 -0.12 16.65 9.25
CA LEU A 82 -0.84 17.56 10.13
C LEU A 82 -2.05 16.83 10.72
N LYS A 83 -2.03 16.58 12.02
CA LYS A 83 -3.13 15.93 12.74
C LYS A 83 -4.11 16.95 13.28
N PHE A 84 -5.41 16.67 13.13
CA PHE A 84 -6.46 17.50 13.69
C PHE A 84 -7.73 16.69 13.98
N LYS A 85 -8.66 17.29 14.74
CA LYS A 85 -9.98 16.71 15.00
C LYS A 85 -11.07 17.60 14.42
N ARG A 86 -12.05 16.98 13.74
CA ARG A 86 -13.22 17.65 13.16
C ARG A 86 -14.41 16.69 13.20
N ASN A 87 -15.58 17.17 13.62
CA ASN A 87 -16.81 16.37 13.74
C ASN A 87 -16.63 15.07 14.54
N GLY A 88 -15.91 15.13 15.67
CA GLY A 88 -15.65 13.98 16.53
C GLY A 88 -14.62 12.96 16.01
N LYS A 89 -14.17 13.10 14.75
CA LYS A 89 -13.17 12.22 14.13
C LYS A 89 -11.78 12.86 14.14
N THR A 90 -10.75 11.99 14.15
CA THR A 90 -9.35 12.41 14.01
C THR A 90 -8.91 12.18 12.57
N TYR A 91 -8.25 13.18 11.99
CA TYR A 91 -7.74 13.16 10.63
C TYR A 91 -6.23 13.43 10.61
N PHE A 92 -5.56 12.86 9.62
CA PHE A 92 -4.17 13.13 9.29
C PHE A 92 -4.10 13.70 7.89
N PHE A 93 -3.73 14.98 7.77
CA PHE A 93 -3.52 15.63 6.48
C PHE A 93 -2.08 15.47 6.03
N LYS A 94 -1.89 14.97 4.81
CA LYS A 94 -0.61 14.89 4.13
C LYS A 94 -0.68 15.80 2.89
N ALA A 95 0.19 16.80 2.84
CA ALA A 95 0.30 17.66 1.65
C ALA A 95 0.75 16.83 0.44
N GLU A 96 0.34 17.25 -0.75
CA GLU A 96 0.76 16.59 -1.98
C GLU A 96 2.28 16.63 -2.17
N GLU A 97 2.90 15.47 -2.35
CA GLU A 97 4.32 15.33 -2.67
C GLU A 97 4.51 14.55 -3.98
N ASN A 98 5.52 14.96 -4.75
CA ASN A 98 5.95 14.29 -5.97
C ASN A 98 7.28 13.60 -5.73
N ILE A 99 7.53 12.49 -6.43
CA ILE A 99 8.85 11.88 -6.47
C ILE A 99 9.85 12.85 -7.09
N ASP A 100 11.00 12.99 -6.45
CA ASP A 100 12.05 13.89 -6.90
C ASP A 100 12.60 13.49 -8.28
N THR A 101 12.86 14.48 -9.13
CA THR A 101 13.35 14.28 -10.50
C THR A 101 14.87 14.33 -10.61
N GLY A 102 15.57 14.86 -9.61
CA GLY A 102 17.02 15.00 -9.57
C GLY A 102 17.73 13.65 -9.44
N SER A 103 19.00 13.63 -9.84
CA SER A 103 19.92 12.53 -9.53
C SER A 103 20.20 12.44 -8.02
N PHE A 104 20.91 11.39 -7.59
CA PHE A 104 21.37 11.29 -6.20
C PHE A 104 22.18 12.53 -5.78
N ASP A 105 23.08 12.98 -6.66
CA ASP A 105 23.93 14.14 -6.41
C ASP A 105 23.13 15.45 -6.37
N ASP A 106 22.11 15.60 -7.23
CA ASP A 106 21.23 16.77 -7.21
C ASP A 106 20.41 16.85 -5.92
N ILE A 107 19.87 15.71 -5.47
CA ILE A 107 19.11 15.61 -4.21
C ILE A 107 20.02 15.93 -3.02
N MET A 108 21.24 15.39 -3.01
CA MET A 108 22.23 15.68 -1.97
C MET A 108 22.65 17.15 -1.98
N ALA A 109 22.88 17.76 -3.15
CA ALA A 109 23.24 19.18 -3.25
C ALA A 109 22.10 20.08 -2.76
N ALA A 110 20.87 19.84 -3.23
CA ALA A 110 19.71 20.63 -2.82
C ALA A 110 19.44 20.54 -1.31
N ALA A 111 19.65 19.36 -0.71
CA ALA A 111 19.51 19.18 0.73
C ALA A 111 20.63 19.84 1.53
N ALA A 112 21.87 19.87 1.00
CA ALA A 112 22.99 20.58 1.64
C ALA A 112 22.72 22.09 1.68
N ASP A 113 22.24 22.66 0.58
CA ASP A 113 21.86 24.08 0.49
C ASP A 113 20.72 24.41 1.47
N LYS A 114 19.67 23.58 1.50
CA LYS A 114 18.50 23.75 2.39
C LYS A 114 18.85 23.65 3.88
N SER A 115 19.84 22.85 4.22
CA SER A 115 20.29 22.63 5.61
C SER A 115 21.42 23.57 6.03
N GLU A 116 21.86 24.46 5.14
CA GLU A 116 23.01 25.34 5.34
C GLU A 116 24.27 24.55 5.77
N LEU A 117 24.44 23.34 5.22
CA LEU A 117 25.55 22.47 5.58
C LEU A 117 26.89 23.14 5.19
N PRO A 118 27.87 23.24 6.10
CA PRO A 118 29.16 23.82 5.78
C PRO A 118 29.81 23.14 4.57
N LYS A 119 30.23 23.94 3.59
CA LYS A 119 30.81 23.46 2.32
C LYS A 119 31.92 22.43 2.52
N ALA A 120 32.80 22.63 3.50
CA ALA A 120 33.87 21.68 3.82
C ALA A 120 33.36 20.28 4.22
N ILE A 121 32.23 20.20 4.93
CA ILE A 121 31.60 18.91 5.29
C ILE A 121 31.01 18.26 4.04
N PHE A 122 30.32 19.03 3.20
CA PHE A 122 29.72 18.50 1.97
C PHE A 122 30.77 18.03 0.96
N ASP A 123 31.87 18.77 0.79
CA ASP A 123 32.98 18.41 -0.08
C ASP A 123 33.70 17.14 0.44
N GLY A 124 33.87 17.02 1.77
CA GLY A 124 34.40 15.81 2.40
C GLY A 124 33.51 14.58 2.18
N TYR A 125 32.19 14.75 2.29
CA TYR A 125 31.20 13.73 1.96
C TYR A 125 31.33 13.27 0.50
N LYS A 126 31.35 14.21 -0.45
CA LYS A 126 31.49 13.89 -1.89
C LYS A 126 32.77 13.11 -2.18
N LYS A 127 33.88 13.52 -1.58
CA LYS A 127 35.16 12.80 -1.70
C LYS A 127 35.03 11.36 -1.20
N ALA A 128 34.41 11.16 -0.03
CA ALA A 128 34.23 9.84 0.55
C ALA A 128 33.31 8.94 -0.28
N VAL A 129 32.26 9.49 -0.91
CA VAL A 129 31.40 8.73 -1.85
C VAL A 129 32.15 8.36 -3.13
N ASN A 130 32.95 9.26 -3.70
CA ASN A 130 33.74 8.96 -4.89
C ASN A 130 34.78 7.85 -4.62
N GLU A 131 35.44 7.90 -3.46
CA GLU A 131 36.34 6.83 -3.01
C GLU A 131 35.59 5.50 -2.81
N LEU A 132 34.38 5.56 -2.25
CA LEU A 132 33.50 4.40 -2.10
C LEU A 132 33.15 3.76 -3.45
N ASP A 133 32.74 4.56 -4.43
CA ASP A 133 32.36 4.08 -5.76
C ASP A 133 33.53 3.43 -6.48
N SER A 134 34.71 4.05 -6.43
CA SER A 134 35.94 3.51 -7.06
C SER A 134 36.41 2.18 -6.45
N THR A 135 36.02 1.88 -5.22
CA THR A 135 36.41 0.65 -4.50
C THR A 135 35.28 -0.37 -4.41
N SER A 136 34.06 -0.01 -4.81
CA SER A 136 32.89 -0.86 -4.77
C SER A 136 32.88 -1.91 -5.89
N LYS A 137 32.17 -3.02 -5.68
CA LYS A 137 31.93 -4.02 -6.74
C LYS A 137 30.74 -3.65 -7.63
N GLY A 138 30.39 -2.37 -7.72
CA GLY A 138 29.29 -1.83 -8.52
C GLY A 138 28.19 -1.15 -7.69
N ASN A 139 27.24 -0.51 -8.37
CA ASN A 139 26.26 0.43 -7.79
C ASN A 139 25.42 -0.13 -6.63
N ASN A 140 25.19 -1.44 -6.56
CA ASN A 140 24.44 -2.03 -5.45
C ASN A 140 25.26 -2.11 -4.15
N ASP A 141 26.56 -2.34 -4.26
CA ASP A 141 27.48 -2.37 -3.11
C ASP A 141 27.66 -0.96 -2.52
N THR A 142 27.83 0.07 -3.36
CA THR A 142 27.82 1.48 -2.90
C THR A 142 26.53 1.79 -2.16
N TYR A 143 25.37 1.46 -2.73
CA TYR A 143 24.09 1.75 -2.11
C TYR A 143 23.94 1.11 -0.72
N LEU A 144 24.32 -0.16 -0.57
CA LEU A 144 24.26 -0.85 0.73
C LEU A 144 25.16 -0.17 1.77
N LYS A 145 26.37 0.24 1.39
CA LYS A 145 27.28 0.98 2.29
C LYS A 145 26.76 2.38 2.65
N ILE A 146 26.00 3.02 1.76
CA ILE A 146 25.30 4.29 2.05
C ILE A 146 24.13 4.04 3.04
N VAL A 147 23.39 2.94 2.90
CA VAL A 147 22.33 2.54 3.84
C VAL A 147 22.90 2.31 5.25
N GLU A 148 24.05 1.65 5.36
CA GLU A 148 24.72 1.45 6.66
C GLU A 148 25.02 2.78 7.38
N VAL A 149 25.47 3.79 6.63
CA VAL A 149 25.73 5.13 7.17
C VAL A 149 24.42 5.85 7.51
N PHE A 150 23.35 5.62 6.75
CA PHE A 150 22.03 6.15 7.06
C PHE A 150 21.50 5.61 8.40
N ASP A 151 21.62 4.30 8.61
CA ASP A 151 21.21 3.66 9.86
C ASP A 151 22.06 4.16 11.04
N TYR A 152 23.36 4.34 10.83
CA TYR A 152 24.26 4.97 11.82
C TYR A 152 23.85 6.39 12.19
N CYS A 153 23.53 7.23 11.19
CA CYS A 153 23.10 8.61 11.42
C CYS A 153 21.74 8.68 12.14
N ARG A 154 20.91 7.63 12.06
CA ARG A 154 19.58 7.58 12.67
C ARG A 154 19.59 7.05 14.11
N SER A 155 20.52 6.16 14.47
CA SER A 155 20.40 5.36 15.70
C SER A 155 20.81 6.08 16.99
N ASP A 156 21.54 7.21 16.94
CA ASP A 156 22.27 7.83 18.07
C ASP A 156 23.24 6.88 18.84
N ALA A 157 23.15 5.57 18.62
CA ALA A 157 23.91 4.48 19.20
C ALA A 157 25.07 4.11 18.26
N CYS A 158 26.26 4.59 18.60
CA CYS A 158 27.46 4.50 17.78
C CYS A 158 28.13 3.11 17.74
N ASP A 159 27.57 2.08 18.37
CA ASP A 159 28.35 0.90 18.76
C ASP A 159 28.17 -0.34 17.86
N TYR A 160 27.26 -0.32 16.87
CA TYR A 160 26.87 -1.54 16.16
C TYR A 160 27.55 -1.82 14.80
N ILE A 161 28.64 -1.13 14.46
CA ILE A 161 29.26 -1.33 13.14
C ILE A 161 30.47 -2.27 13.21
N LYS A 162 30.36 -3.39 12.45
CA LYS A 162 31.45 -4.34 12.19
C LYS A 162 32.63 -3.65 11.49
N LYS A 163 33.82 -4.21 11.71
CA LYS A 163 35.16 -3.61 11.62
C LYS A 163 35.71 -3.21 10.24
N ASP A 164 34.91 -3.09 9.18
CA ASP A 164 35.41 -2.70 7.85
C ASP A 164 34.86 -1.34 7.40
N ALA A 165 35.53 -0.29 7.85
CA ALA A 165 35.12 1.10 7.68
C ALA A 165 35.25 1.55 6.22
N SER A 166 34.12 1.60 5.51
CA SER A 166 34.00 2.27 4.21
C SER A 166 34.56 3.71 4.28
N PRO A 167 35.05 4.28 3.15
CA PRO A 167 35.49 5.68 3.11
C PRO A 167 34.46 6.65 3.71
N LEU A 168 33.17 6.42 3.43
CA LEU A 168 32.07 7.21 3.98
C LEU A 168 31.96 7.09 5.51
N HIS A 169 32.13 5.89 6.07
CA HIS A 169 32.11 5.70 7.52
C HIS A 169 33.28 6.40 8.22
N LYS A 170 34.48 6.35 7.62
CA LYS A 170 35.67 7.05 8.14
C LYS A 170 35.43 8.55 8.20
N PHE A 171 34.94 9.13 7.11
CA PHE A 171 34.60 10.55 7.04
C PHE A 171 33.64 10.97 8.16
N VAL A 172 32.54 10.24 8.37
CA VAL A 172 31.56 10.58 9.41
C VAL A 172 32.17 10.50 10.82
N LYS A 173 33.06 9.53 11.07
CA LYS A 173 33.74 9.40 12.37
C LYS A 173 34.70 10.55 12.68
N GLU A 174 35.37 11.08 11.67
CA GLU A 174 36.34 12.18 11.81
C GLU A 174 35.68 13.53 12.10
N LEU A 175 34.38 13.68 11.79
CA LEU A 175 33.62 14.87 12.16
C LEU A 175 33.49 15.02 13.69
N SER A 176 33.58 16.25 14.19
CA SER A 176 33.25 16.55 15.59
C SER A 176 31.79 16.22 15.91
N LYS A 177 31.43 16.11 17.20
CA LYS A 177 30.06 15.79 17.63
C LYS A 177 29.01 16.76 17.06
N ALA A 178 29.32 18.06 17.00
CA ALA A 178 28.42 19.07 16.44
C ALA A 178 28.27 18.92 14.92
N GLN A 179 29.38 18.71 14.21
CA GLN A 179 29.37 18.48 12.75
C GLN A 179 28.65 17.19 12.38
N ARG A 180 28.83 16.10 13.15
CA ARG A 180 28.09 14.86 12.97
C ARG A 180 26.59 15.07 13.09
N LYS A 181 26.14 15.82 14.09
CA LYS A 181 24.71 16.13 14.26
C LYS A 181 24.14 16.87 13.04
N GLN A 182 24.84 17.89 12.55
CA GLN A 182 24.44 18.63 11.34
C GLN A 182 24.43 17.72 10.11
N PHE A 183 25.50 16.94 9.91
CA PHE A 183 25.61 15.99 8.81
C PHE A 183 24.49 14.94 8.86
N SER A 184 24.19 14.35 10.02
CA SER A 184 23.11 13.37 10.17
C SER A 184 21.74 13.95 9.80
N LEU A 185 21.43 15.18 10.23
CA LEU A 185 20.16 15.82 9.88
C LEU A 185 20.02 16.02 8.37
N PHE A 186 21.07 16.53 7.73
CA PHE A 186 21.17 16.68 6.29
C PHE A 186 21.02 15.34 5.57
N PHE A 187 21.88 14.38 5.90
CA PHE A 187 22.04 13.13 5.18
C PHE A 187 20.80 12.24 5.30
N VAL A 188 20.17 12.20 6.48
CA VAL A 188 18.93 11.45 6.70
C VAL A 188 17.77 12.03 5.87
N ASP A 189 17.62 13.35 5.77
CA ASP A 189 16.57 14.00 4.94
C ASP A 189 16.79 13.72 3.45
N ALA A 190 18.03 13.91 2.98
CA ALA A 190 18.42 13.70 1.59
C ALA A 190 18.29 12.23 1.17
N PHE A 191 18.82 11.32 1.99
CA PHE A 191 18.77 9.89 1.71
C PHE A 191 17.35 9.34 1.73
N LYS A 192 16.47 9.81 2.63
CA LYS A 192 15.05 9.44 2.61
C LYS A 192 14.39 9.81 1.29
N THR A 193 14.67 11.02 0.79
CA THR A 193 14.14 11.51 -0.49
C THR A 193 14.60 10.63 -1.66
N TYR A 194 15.91 10.34 -1.71
CA TYR A 194 16.47 9.46 -2.73
C TYR A 194 15.97 8.01 -2.62
N ASN A 195 15.92 7.46 -1.41
CA ASN A 195 15.46 6.09 -1.18
C ASN A 195 14.00 5.94 -1.59
N LEU A 196 13.15 6.92 -1.28
CA LEU A 196 11.76 6.93 -1.73
C LEU A 196 11.65 6.89 -3.25
N LYS A 197 12.44 7.71 -3.96
CA LYS A 197 12.54 7.67 -5.43
C LYS A 197 12.95 6.28 -5.92
N ARG A 198 14.06 5.74 -5.39
CA ARG A 198 14.60 4.44 -5.79
C ARG A 198 13.61 3.31 -5.55
N VAL A 199 12.95 3.26 -4.39
CA VAL A 199 11.96 2.23 -4.06
C VAL A 199 10.72 2.36 -4.96
N ALA A 200 10.27 3.58 -5.26
CA ALA A 200 9.14 3.81 -6.15
C ALA A 200 9.44 3.37 -7.60
N GLU A 201 10.64 3.66 -8.11
CA GLU A 201 11.09 3.27 -9.45
C GLU A 201 11.35 1.76 -9.57
N LEU A 202 12.00 1.15 -8.59
CA LEU A 202 12.30 -0.29 -8.60
C LEU A 202 11.07 -1.13 -8.31
N GLY A 203 10.15 -0.62 -7.48
CA GLY A 203 8.96 -1.31 -7.03
C GLY A 203 7.83 -1.24 -8.03
N ALA A 204 6.88 -0.35 -7.78
CA ALA A 204 5.71 -0.17 -8.63
C ALA A 204 6.02 0.52 -9.98
N LYS A 205 7.31 0.81 -10.26
CA LYS A 205 7.79 1.49 -11.47
C LYS A 205 7.19 2.87 -11.66
N ILE A 206 7.09 3.61 -10.56
CA ILE A 206 6.58 4.96 -10.56
C ILE A 206 7.68 5.89 -11.09
N GLN A 207 7.34 6.66 -12.12
CA GLN A 207 8.29 7.58 -12.74
C GLN A 207 8.54 8.81 -11.83
N PRO A 208 9.73 9.44 -11.93
CA PRO A 208 9.98 10.72 -11.28
C PRO A 208 8.95 11.79 -11.66
N GLY A 209 8.68 12.70 -10.71
CA GLY A 209 7.68 13.76 -10.86
C GLY A 209 6.23 13.30 -10.72
N ARG A 210 5.96 12.00 -10.52
CA ARG A 210 4.63 11.48 -10.20
C ARG A 210 4.28 11.76 -8.74
N ASN A 211 3.01 12.02 -8.46
CA ASN A 211 2.54 12.37 -7.12
C ASN A 211 2.24 11.13 -6.29
N ILE A 212 2.96 10.93 -5.19
CA ILE A 212 2.82 9.70 -4.40
C ILE A 212 1.63 9.75 -3.45
N SER A 213 1.36 10.90 -2.83
CA SER A 213 0.29 11.00 -1.83
C SER A 213 -1.08 10.65 -2.41
N ARG A 214 -1.36 11.06 -3.66
CA ARG A 214 -2.64 10.81 -4.36
C ARG A 214 -2.99 9.33 -4.50
N ARG A 215 -2.01 8.44 -4.36
CA ARG A 215 -2.21 6.99 -4.46
C ARG A 215 -3.03 6.44 -3.31
N ASN A 216 -2.92 7.03 -2.12
CA ASN A 216 -3.79 6.67 -1.00
C ASN A 216 -5.28 6.85 -1.37
N VAL A 217 -5.63 7.98 -1.98
CA VAL A 217 -7.01 8.23 -2.45
C VAL A 217 -7.39 7.28 -3.58
N ALA A 218 -6.47 6.98 -4.50
CA ALA A 218 -6.72 6.05 -5.59
C ALA A 218 -7.01 4.63 -5.08
N THR A 219 -6.24 4.18 -4.09
CA THR A 219 -6.46 2.91 -3.40
C THR A 219 -7.81 2.89 -2.70
N SER A 220 -8.17 3.92 -1.94
CA SER A 220 -9.49 3.98 -1.27
C SER A 220 -10.66 3.94 -2.28
N ARG A 221 -10.58 4.68 -3.39
CA ARG A 221 -11.62 4.68 -4.42
C ARG A 221 -11.77 3.30 -5.09
N LEU A 222 -10.66 2.65 -5.41
CA LEU A 222 -10.68 1.32 -6.02
C LEU A 222 -11.16 0.24 -5.03
N ALA A 223 -10.78 0.35 -3.76
CA ALA A 223 -11.25 -0.54 -2.70
C ALA A 223 -12.78 -0.48 -2.56
N LYS A 224 -13.36 0.72 -2.63
CA LYS A 224 -14.81 0.93 -2.63
C LYS A 224 -15.51 0.29 -3.84
N LEU A 225 -14.91 0.36 -5.04
CA LEU A 225 -15.46 -0.33 -6.22
C LEU A 225 -15.49 -1.85 -6.05
N LEU A 226 -14.55 -2.41 -5.29
CA LEU A 226 -14.45 -3.83 -5.03
C LEU A 226 -15.18 -4.29 -3.76
N GLY A 227 -15.77 -3.37 -3.00
CA GLY A 227 -16.52 -3.66 -1.76
C GLY A 227 -15.63 -4.12 -0.60
N ILE A 228 -14.39 -3.62 -0.55
CA ILE A 228 -13.39 -3.89 0.51
C ILE A 228 -12.89 -2.60 1.17
N GLU A 229 -13.68 -1.52 1.13
CA GLU A 229 -13.34 -0.21 1.73
C GLU A 229 -13.00 -0.31 3.21
N GLU A 230 -13.59 -1.26 3.94
CA GLU A 230 -13.30 -1.46 5.35
C GLU A 230 -11.89 -2.02 5.60
N LEU A 231 -11.27 -2.64 4.59
CA LEU A 231 -9.92 -3.20 4.68
C LEU A 231 -8.83 -2.13 4.49
N ILE A 232 -9.14 -1.00 3.86
CA ILE A 232 -8.18 0.05 3.52
C ILE A 232 -8.48 1.31 4.33
N ALA A 233 -7.46 1.97 4.90
CA ALA A 233 -7.68 3.27 5.52
C ALA A 233 -8.21 4.29 4.50
N GLU A 234 -9.35 4.89 4.81
CA GLU A 234 -10.01 5.82 3.91
C GLU A 234 -9.19 7.09 3.75
N SER A 235 -8.99 7.50 2.49
CA SER A 235 -8.27 8.69 2.11
C SER A 235 -9.06 9.53 1.12
N ARG A 236 -9.09 10.85 1.32
CA ARG A 236 -9.83 11.80 0.48
C ARG A 236 -8.95 12.97 0.09
N THR A 237 -9.10 13.46 -1.14
CA THR A 237 -8.44 14.69 -1.59
C THR A 237 -9.11 15.89 -0.94
N VAL A 238 -8.29 16.81 -0.42
CA VAL A 238 -8.77 18.04 0.19
C VAL A 238 -7.94 19.24 -0.24
N VAL A 239 -8.54 20.42 -0.13
CA VAL A 239 -7.83 21.69 -0.06
C VAL A 239 -8.09 22.26 1.33
N ILE A 240 -7.04 22.35 2.15
CA ILE A 240 -7.13 22.99 3.46
C ILE A 240 -6.67 24.43 3.36
N LYS A 241 -7.30 25.32 4.10
CA LYS A 241 -6.74 26.62 4.46
C LYS A 241 -6.22 26.54 5.89
N HIS A 242 -4.92 26.79 6.05
CA HIS A 242 -4.23 26.73 7.32
C HIS A 242 -3.15 27.82 7.40
N ASN A 243 -3.19 28.61 8.47
CA ASN A 243 -2.30 29.77 8.69
C ASN A 243 -2.31 30.73 7.49
N GLY A 244 -3.50 31.00 6.94
CA GLY A 244 -3.71 31.89 5.80
C GLY A 244 -3.26 31.32 4.45
N LYS A 245 -2.76 30.08 4.39
CA LYS A 245 -2.31 29.43 3.15
C LYS A 245 -3.27 28.32 2.74
N ARG A 246 -3.63 28.28 1.45
CA ARG A 246 -4.35 27.15 0.85
C ARG A 246 -3.33 26.08 0.42
N VAL A 247 -3.48 24.85 0.92
CA VAL A 247 -2.61 23.72 0.58
C VAL A 247 -3.47 22.54 0.16
N ARG A 248 -3.12 21.94 -0.98
CA ARG A 248 -3.75 20.70 -1.46
C ARG A 248 -3.02 19.49 -0.89
N GLY A 249 -3.80 18.48 -0.53
CA GLY A 249 -3.30 17.24 0.04
C GLY A 249 -4.39 16.20 0.13
N ASN A 250 -4.13 15.19 0.94
CA ASN A 250 -5.11 14.17 1.27
C ASN A 250 -5.29 14.09 2.78
N ILE A 251 -6.52 13.91 3.22
CA ILE A 251 -6.81 13.51 4.60
C ILE A 251 -6.94 12.00 4.65
N MET A 252 -6.42 11.41 5.71
CA MET A 252 -6.63 10.02 6.08
C MET A 252 -7.41 9.99 7.38
N ASP A 253 -8.47 9.18 7.42
CA ASP A 253 -9.20 8.90 8.65
C ASP A 253 -8.27 8.15 9.61
N LYS A 254 -8.33 8.45 10.92
CA LYS A 254 -7.65 7.61 11.91
C LYS A 254 -8.25 6.21 11.83
N ALA A 255 -7.47 5.27 11.31
CA ALA A 255 -7.86 3.88 11.29
C ALA A 255 -7.86 3.28 12.72
N GLU A 256 -8.83 2.40 12.96
CA GLU A 256 -8.95 1.65 14.20
C GLU A 256 -7.90 0.53 14.25
N GLY A 257 -7.50 0.14 15.47
CA GLY A 257 -6.42 -0.82 15.70
C GLY A 257 -5.15 -0.18 16.27
N GLY A 258 -4.22 -1.01 16.73
CA GLY A 258 -2.94 -0.59 17.28
C GLY A 258 -1.75 -0.99 16.39
N ASP A 259 -0.68 -0.21 16.46
CA ASP A 259 0.66 -0.57 15.98
C ASP A 259 1.31 -1.54 16.97
N ASP A 260 0.69 -2.68 17.25
CA ASP A 260 1.20 -3.59 18.26
C ASP A 260 2.31 -4.48 17.68
N TYR A 261 3.54 -3.96 17.71
CA TYR A 261 4.74 -4.71 17.31
C TYR A 261 4.96 -5.96 18.18
N ALA A 262 4.38 -6.03 19.40
CA ALA A 262 4.52 -7.19 20.29
C ALA A 262 3.65 -8.39 19.85
N VAL A 263 2.64 -8.17 19.00
CA VAL A 263 1.83 -9.26 18.40
C VAL A 263 2.54 -9.86 17.17
N LYS A 264 3.68 -9.30 16.75
CA LYS A 264 4.47 -9.78 15.59
C LYS A 264 5.40 -10.96 15.93
N GLU A 265 5.32 -11.50 17.15
CA GLU A 265 6.02 -12.72 17.57
C GLU A 265 5.18 -14.01 17.38
N GLU A 266 5.89 -15.15 17.36
CA GLU A 266 5.56 -16.49 16.84
C GLU A 266 4.26 -17.20 17.32
N ASN A 267 3.29 -16.54 17.94
CA ASN A 267 2.07 -17.18 18.48
C ASN A 267 0.75 -16.39 18.26
N ALA A 268 0.71 -15.39 17.37
CA ALA A 268 -0.53 -14.69 17.06
C ALA A 268 -1.58 -15.63 16.45
N MET A 269 -2.82 -15.55 16.92
CA MET A 269 -3.95 -16.27 16.35
C MET A 269 -4.76 -15.38 15.41
N TYR A 270 -5.31 -15.95 14.33
CA TYR A 270 -6.09 -15.22 13.34
C TYR A 270 -7.50 -15.80 13.23
N THR A 271 -8.48 -14.92 13.03
CA THR A 271 -9.86 -15.33 12.73
C THR A 271 -9.99 -15.75 11.26
N ASP A 272 -11.07 -16.49 10.95
CA ASP A 272 -11.39 -16.83 9.56
C ASP A 272 -11.52 -15.58 8.67
N GLU A 273 -11.99 -14.47 9.27
CA GLU A 273 -12.14 -13.15 8.66
C GLU A 273 -10.79 -12.51 8.29
N VAL A 274 -9.79 -12.54 9.18
CA VAL A 274 -8.47 -11.94 8.88
C VAL A 274 -7.78 -12.66 7.74
N GLU A 275 -7.89 -13.98 7.68
CA GLU A 275 -7.35 -14.73 6.55
C GLU A 275 -8.06 -14.37 5.23
N ASP A 276 -9.39 -14.20 5.24
CA ASP A 276 -10.13 -13.71 4.07
C ASP A 276 -9.70 -12.28 3.69
N GLN A 277 -9.44 -11.40 4.66
CA GLN A 277 -8.91 -10.04 4.47
C GLN A 277 -7.50 -10.05 3.86
N LEU A 278 -6.59 -10.91 4.34
CA LEU A 278 -5.24 -11.05 3.79
C LEU A 278 -5.26 -11.59 2.36
N ILE A 279 -6.14 -12.54 2.07
CA ILE A 279 -6.36 -13.03 0.70
C ILE A 279 -6.85 -11.88 -0.18
N CYS A 280 -7.91 -11.17 0.23
CA CYS A 280 -8.42 -10.00 -0.50
C CYS A 280 -7.32 -8.98 -0.75
N LEU A 281 -6.52 -8.65 0.26
CA LEU A 281 -5.44 -7.68 0.15
C LEU A 281 -4.36 -8.13 -0.82
N GLN A 282 -3.98 -9.40 -0.86
CA GLN A 282 -2.98 -9.90 -1.81
C GLN A 282 -3.41 -9.69 -3.27
N PHE A 283 -4.66 -9.98 -3.60
CA PHE A 283 -5.19 -9.78 -4.94
C PHE A 283 -5.43 -8.30 -5.24
N PHE A 284 -5.84 -7.53 -4.24
CA PHE A 284 -6.01 -6.09 -4.36
C PHE A 284 -4.68 -5.36 -4.57
N ASP A 285 -3.64 -5.69 -3.81
CA ASP A 285 -2.29 -5.16 -3.96
C ASP A 285 -1.72 -5.54 -5.33
N LEU A 286 -2.04 -6.72 -5.89
CA LEU A 286 -1.71 -7.08 -7.27
C LEU A 286 -2.39 -6.15 -8.28
N ILE A 287 -3.69 -5.86 -8.13
CA ILE A 287 -4.41 -4.93 -9.03
C ILE A 287 -3.80 -3.52 -8.94
N CYS A 288 -3.56 -3.06 -7.71
CA CYS A 288 -2.96 -1.76 -7.43
C CYS A 288 -1.49 -1.70 -7.85
N GLY A 289 -0.78 -2.82 -7.95
CA GLY A 289 0.67 -2.83 -8.09
C GLY A 289 1.39 -2.31 -6.84
N GLN A 290 0.83 -2.57 -5.66
CA GLN A 290 1.40 -2.17 -4.37
C GLN A 290 2.55 -3.11 -3.99
N THR A 291 3.78 -2.60 -4.02
CA THR A 291 5.01 -3.39 -3.79
C THR A 291 5.63 -3.21 -2.42
N ASP A 292 5.07 -2.35 -1.57
CA ASP A 292 5.63 -2.07 -0.24
C ASP A 292 4.75 -2.56 0.91
N ARG A 293 3.83 -3.50 0.66
CA ARG A 293 3.03 -4.11 1.73
C ARG A 293 3.94 -4.90 2.68
N ASN A 294 4.12 -4.39 3.89
CA ASN A 294 4.91 -5.00 4.95
C ASN A 294 4.16 -4.89 6.30
N TYR A 295 4.65 -5.57 7.35
CA TYR A 295 4.01 -5.59 8.67
C TYR A 295 3.82 -4.20 9.34
N GLY A 296 4.60 -3.19 8.94
CA GLY A 296 4.42 -1.80 9.37
C GLY A 296 3.22 -1.11 8.73
N ASN A 297 2.67 -1.68 7.65
CA ASN A 297 1.60 -1.07 6.86
C ASN A 297 0.23 -1.69 7.19
N PHE A 298 0.09 -2.21 8.42
CA PHE A 298 -1.15 -2.78 8.96
C PHE A 298 -1.42 -2.21 10.35
N LEU A 299 -2.68 -1.87 10.59
CA LEU A 299 -3.22 -1.68 11.93
C LEU A 299 -4.04 -2.92 12.30
N LEU A 300 -3.86 -3.42 13.51
CA LEU A 300 -4.47 -4.67 13.96
C LEU A 300 -5.51 -4.40 15.04
N GLU A 301 -6.70 -4.98 14.88
CA GLU A 301 -7.71 -5.07 15.94
C GLU A 301 -7.55 -6.42 16.64
N THR A 302 -7.24 -6.40 17.94
CA THR A 302 -7.04 -7.62 18.76
C THR A 302 -8.14 -7.78 19.81
N ASN A 303 -8.24 -8.96 20.41
CA ASN A 303 -9.12 -9.22 21.55
C ASN A 303 -8.65 -8.62 22.89
N GLY A 304 -7.57 -7.82 22.90
CA GLY A 304 -7.11 -7.08 24.09
C GLY A 304 -6.29 -7.87 25.11
N ALA A 305 -5.76 -9.05 24.79
CA ALA A 305 -4.86 -9.79 25.68
C ALA A 305 -3.43 -9.20 25.63
N SER A 306 -3.17 -8.19 26.47
CA SER A 306 -1.91 -7.45 26.55
C SER A 306 -0.64 -8.31 26.59
N ALA A 307 0.33 -7.95 25.74
CA ALA A 307 1.80 -7.90 25.87
C ALA A 307 2.63 -8.99 26.59
N PHE A 308 2.09 -9.82 27.49
CA PHE A 308 2.84 -10.89 28.14
C PHE A 308 1.90 -12.06 28.48
N GLY A 309 1.86 -13.08 27.61
CA GLY A 309 1.39 -14.42 27.97
C GLY A 309 -0.05 -14.82 27.61
N GLY A 310 -0.71 -14.18 26.65
CA GLY A 310 -2.00 -14.63 26.10
C GLY A 310 -1.95 -14.81 24.58
N ASN A 311 -2.68 -15.80 24.04
CA ASN A 311 -2.86 -15.97 22.60
C ASN A 311 -3.60 -14.74 22.03
N ASN A 312 -2.85 -13.80 21.48
CA ASN A 312 -3.40 -12.61 20.85
C ASN A 312 -4.19 -13.01 19.60
N LEU A 313 -5.52 -12.94 19.68
CA LEU A 313 -6.39 -13.21 18.54
C LEU A 313 -6.60 -11.90 17.77
N ILE A 314 -6.01 -11.82 16.58
CA ILE A 314 -6.23 -10.76 15.61
C ILE A 314 -7.58 -11.00 14.94
N LYS A 315 -8.47 -10.02 15.05
CA LYS A 315 -9.85 -10.08 14.55
C LYS A 315 -10.06 -9.37 13.23
N LYS A 316 -9.32 -8.29 13.00
CA LYS A 316 -9.36 -7.50 11.76
C LYS A 316 -8.01 -6.87 11.49
N ILE A 317 -7.77 -6.57 10.22
CA ILE A 317 -6.64 -5.78 9.75
C ILE A 317 -7.16 -4.56 9.00
N LYS A 318 -6.45 -3.44 9.11
CA LYS A 318 -6.61 -2.26 8.25
C LYS A 318 -5.29 -1.96 7.57
N ALA A 319 -5.28 -1.97 6.24
CA ALA A 319 -4.11 -1.64 5.44
C ALA A 319 -3.95 -0.13 5.32
N ILE A 320 -2.74 0.35 5.60
CA ILE A 320 -2.34 1.77 5.51
C ILE A 320 -1.17 1.92 4.52
N ASP A 321 -0.69 3.15 4.35
CA ASP A 321 0.53 3.49 3.60
C ASP A 321 0.55 2.93 2.16
N ASN A 322 -0.26 3.55 1.31
CA ASN A 322 -0.40 3.17 -0.09
C ASN A 322 0.33 4.10 -1.06
N ASP A 323 1.33 4.83 -0.58
CA ASP A 323 2.12 5.79 -1.37
C ASP A 323 2.94 5.11 -2.49
N LEU A 324 3.23 3.82 -2.34
CA LEU A 324 3.97 2.99 -3.32
C LEU A 324 3.06 2.04 -4.11
N ALA A 325 1.76 2.34 -4.17
CA ALA A 325 0.82 1.70 -5.08
C ALA A 325 0.77 2.40 -6.44
N PHE A 326 0.30 1.69 -7.46
CA PHE A 326 0.19 2.16 -8.84
C PHE A 326 1.53 2.54 -9.47
N GLY A 327 1.52 2.78 -10.78
CA GLY A 327 2.73 2.90 -11.58
C GLY A 327 2.76 1.84 -12.68
N ASN A 328 3.92 1.70 -13.30
CA ASN A 328 4.06 1.01 -14.58
C ASN A 328 4.47 -0.47 -14.42
N LEU A 329 4.20 -1.07 -13.26
CA LEU A 329 4.39 -2.50 -13.03
C LEU A 329 3.39 -3.31 -13.87
N SER A 330 3.86 -4.13 -14.80
CA SER A 330 2.99 -4.94 -15.66
C SER A 330 2.30 -6.08 -14.90
N PHE A 331 1.25 -6.65 -15.50
CA PHE A 331 0.57 -7.81 -14.91
C PHE A 331 1.52 -9.00 -14.79
N GLN A 332 2.34 -9.28 -15.81
CA GLN A 332 3.22 -10.45 -15.80
C GLN A 332 4.33 -10.31 -14.74
N ALA A 333 4.82 -9.08 -14.51
CA ALA A 333 5.76 -8.78 -13.45
C ALA A 333 5.14 -9.00 -12.06
N ALA A 334 3.96 -8.41 -11.83
CA ALA A 334 3.22 -8.55 -10.58
C ALA A 334 2.84 -10.03 -10.31
N ALA A 335 2.33 -10.73 -11.31
CA ALA A 335 1.92 -12.14 -11.20
C ALA A 335 3.11 -13.10 -10.99
N LYS A 336 4.33 -12.71 -11.35
CA LYS A 336 5.56 -13.46 -11.02
C LYS A 336 6.08 -13.18 -9.61
N GLY A 337 5.44 -12.30 -8.86
CA GLY A 337 5.87 -11.91 -7.51
C GLY A 337 7.09 -11.00 -7.48
N GLN A 338 7.25 -10.13 -8.48
CA GLN A 338 8.31 -9.13 -8.42
C GLN A 338 8.04 -8.12 -7.29
N VAL A 339 9.12 -7.69 -6.62
CA VAL A 339 9.14 -6.61 -5.62
C VAL A 339 8.10 -6.83 -4.51
N ARG A 340 8.26 -7.91 -3.76
CA ARG A 340 7.48 -8.26 -2.55
C ARG A 340 6.01 -8.65 -2.78
N LEU A 341 5.50 -8.58 -4.01
CA LEU A 341 4.24 -9.25 -4.35
C LEU A 341 4.43 -10.77 -4.32
N ARG A 342 3.39 -11.51 -3.96
CA ARG A 342 3.42 -12.97 -4.07
C ARG A 342 3.11 -13.40 -5.51
N PRO A 343 3.80 -14.44 -6.02
CA PRO A 343 3.45 -15.02 -7.31
C PRO A 343 2.01 -15.54 -7.31
N LEU A 344 1.31 -15.28 -8.41
CA LEU A 344 -0.06 -15.72 -8.61
C LEU A 344 -0.08 -17.22 -8.93
N ARG A 345 -0.91 -17.98 -8.19
CA ARG A 345 -1.06 -19.43 -8.36
C ARG A 345 -2.52 -19.83 -8.46
N SER A 346 -2.81 -20.85 -9.25
CA SER A 346 -4.17 -21.35 -9.45
C SER A 346 -4.82 -21.86 -8.16
N ASP A 347 -4.05 -22.48 -7.26
CA ASP A 347 -4.57 -22.96 -5.97
C ASP A 347 -5.02 -21.83 -5.03
N MET A 348 -4.51 -20.59 -5.22
CA MET A 348 -4.95 -19.42 -4.46
C MET A 348 -6.29 -18.85 -4.94
N ILE A 349 -6.67 -19.09 -6.20
CA ILE A 349 -7.94 -18.59 -6.76
C ILE A 349 -9.14 -19.19 -6.01
N LYS A 350 -9.01 -20.44 -5.55
CA LYS A 350 -10.01 -21.15 -4.75
C LYS A 350 -10.24 -20.54 -3.37
N LEU A 351 -9.28 -19.75 -2.89
CA LEU A 351 -9.31 -19.13 -1.57
C LEU A 351 -9.99 -17.75 -1.60
N ILE A 352 -10.15 -17.13 -2.78
CA ILE A 352 -10.75 -15.81 -2.89
C ILE A 352 -12.19 -15.83 -2.38
N PRO A 353 -12.56 -14.94 -1.44
CA PRO A 353 -13.95 -14.82 -0.99
C PRO A 353 -14.92 -14.59 -2.18
N PRO A 354 -16.05 -15.32 -2.28
CA PRO A 354 -16.93 -15.27 -3.45
C PRO A 354 -17.42 -13.88 -3.82
N LYS A 355 -17.77 -13.05 -2.82
CA LYS A 355 -18.20 -11.66 -3.03
C LYS A 355 -17.11 -10.83 -3.71
N PHE A 356 -15.87 -10.95 -3.24
CA PHE A 356 -14.73 -10.22 -3.78
C PHE A 356 -14.32 -10.76 -5.16
N LYS A 357 -14.33 -12.08 -5.36
CA LYS A 357 -14.09 -12.69 -6.69
C LYS A 357 -15.08 -12.19 -7.73
N LYS A 358 -16.39 -12.15 -7.39
CA LYS A 358 -17.44 -11.60 -8.25
C LYS A 358 -17.19 -10.12 -8.54
N ALA A 359 -16.79 -9.32 -7.54
CA ALA A 359 -16.45 -7.93 -7.72
C ALA A 359 -15.26 -7.74 -8.69
N ILE A 360 -14.19 -8.53 -8.55
CA ILE A 360 -13.05 -8.51 -9.49
C ILE A 360 -13.50 -8.83 -10.91
N LEU A 361 -14.30 -9.89 -11.10
CA LEU A 361 -14.77 -10.32 -12.42
C LEU A 361 -15.75 -9.33 -13.07
N ALA A 362 -16.47 -8.56 -12.26
CA ALA A 362 -17.41 -7.53 -12.70
C ALA A 362 -16.78 -6.13 -12.84
N LEU A 363 -15.56 -5.93 -12.33
CA LEU A 363 -14.88 -4.64 -12.40
C LEU A 363 -14.59 -4.27 -13.86
N ASP A 364 -15.24 -3.22 -14.36
CA ASP A 364 -14.94 -2.65 -15.68
C ASP A 364 -13.63 -1.83 -15.63
N PRO A 365 -12.59 -2.20 -16.40
CA PRO A 365 -11.34 -1.43 -16.43
C PRO A 365 -11.54 0.00 -16.94
N GLY A 366 -12.49 0.24 -17.87
CA GLY A 366 -12.76 1.57 -18.39
C GLY A 366 -13.29 2.51 -17.31
N PHE A 367 -14.27 2.04 -16.55
CA PHE A 367 -14.81 2.75 -15.39
C PHE A 367 -13.75 2.95 -14.29
N ALA A 368 -12.93 1.93 -14.00
CA ALA A 368 -11.82 2.05 -13.05
C ALA A 368 -10.80 3.13 -13.48
N LYS A 369 -10.53 3.28 -14.78
CA LYS A 369 -9.68 4.38 -15.27
C LYS A 369 -10.35 5.73 -15.09
N LEU A 370 -11.64 5.84 -15.39
CA LEU A 370 -12.41 7.09 -15.27
C LEU A 370 -12.43 7.62 -13.83
N ILE A 371 -12.66 6.75 -12.84
CA ILE A 371 -12.73 7.17 -11.43
C ILE A 371 -11.38 7.57 -10.83
N LEU A 372 -10.26 7.19 -11.47
CA LEU A 372 -8.89 7.47 -11.02
C LEU A 372 -8.14 8.47 -11.92
N ARG A 373 -8.78 8.97 -12.97
CA ARG A 373 -8.16 9.88 -13.96
C ARG A 373 -7.68 11.21 -13.37
N ASP A 374 -8.34 11.68 -12.33
CA ASP A 374 -7.92 12.87 -11.58
C ASP A 374 -6.79 12.57 -10.60
N LEU A 375 -6.29 11.33 -10.45
CA LEU A 375 -5.27 10.97 -9.46
C LEU A 375 -3.99 10.44 -10.11
N LEU A 376 -4.13 9.60 -11.14
CA LEU A 376 -3.04 8.90 -11.81
C LEU A 376 -2.82 9.42 -13.25
N LYS A 377 -1.64 9.16 -13.80
CA LYS A 377 -1.29 9.51 -15.18
C LYS A 377 -1.75 8.43 -16.16
N ALA A 378 -1.86 8.79 -17.44
CA ALA A 378 -2.47 7.93 -18.46
C ALA A 378 -1.73 6.58 -18.59
N ASP A 379 -0.40 6.59 -18.59
CA ASP A 379 0.44 5.39 -18.59
C ASP A 379 0.16 4.50 -17.37
N GLU A 380 0.06 5.08 -16.17
CA GLU A 380 -0.23 4.32 -14.93
C GLU A 380 -1.63 3.69 -14.96
N LEU A 381 -2.59 4.38 -15.59
CA LEU A 381 -3.96 3.90 -15.80
C LEU A 381 -4.03 2.76 -16.83
N ASP A 382 -3.18 2.77 -17.85
CA ASP A 382 -3.08 1.67 -18.82
C ASP A 382 -2.52 0.40 -18.16
N TYR A 383 -1.52 0.54 -17.28
CA TYR A 383 -1.00 -0.58 -16.50
C TYR A 383 -1.99 -1.09 -15.44
N LEU A 384 -2.80 -0.20 -14.83
CA LEU A 384 -3.91 -0.63 -13.98
C LEU A 384 -4.90 -1.50 -14.77
N GLU A 385 -5.30 -1.06 -15.95
CA GLU A 385 -6.19 -1.83 -16.83
C GLU A 385 -5.58 -3.17 -17.22
N GLU A 386 -4.30 -3.21 -17.57
CA GLU A 386 -3.57 -4.45 -17.84
C GLU A 386 -3.65 -5.42 -16.65
N ARG A 387 -3.42 -4.94 -15.42
CA ARG A 387 -3.47 -5.75 -14.19
C ARG A 387 -4.88 -6.26 -13.90
N ILE A 388 -5.91 -5.44 -14.07
CA ILE A 388 -7.31 -5.87 -13.92
C ILE A 388 -7.65 -6.96 -14.93
N ARG A 389 -7.39 -6.72 -16.23
CA ARG A 389 -7.71 -7.67 -17.29
C ARG A 389 -6.93 -8.98 -17.15
N GLY A 390 -5.63 -8.87 -16.81
CA GLY A 390 -4.77 -10.02 -16.57
C GLY A 390 -5.26 -10.90 -15.43
N LEU A 391 -5.62 -10.30 -14.30
CA LEU A 391 -6.17 -11.05 -13.16
C LEU A 391 -7.53 -11.69 -13.50
N GLN A 392 -8.43 -10.95 -14.15
CA GLN A 392 -9.72 -11.50 -14.58
C GLN A 392 -9.55 -12.70 -15.53
N ALA A 393 -8.64 -12.59 -16.50
CA ALA A 393 -8.33 -13.69 -17.42
C ALA A 393 -7.75 -14.90 -16.68
N PHE A 394 -6.84 -14.66 -15.72
CA PHE A 394 -6.27 -15.73 -14.90
C PHE A 394 -7.32 -16.44 -14.05
N ILE A 395 -8.24 -15.70 -13.43
CA ILE A 395 -9.35 -16.26 -12.66
C ILE A 395 -10.24 -17.12 -13.57
N ARG A 396 -10.70 -16.60 -14.71
CA ARG A 396 -11.58 -17.34 -15.64
C ARG A 396 -10.92 -18.61 -16.16
N LYS A 397 -9.63 -18.54 -16.52
CA LYS A 397 -8.86 -19.71 -16.96
C LYS A 397 -8.75 -20.77 -15.85
N THR A 398 -8.47 -20.33 -14.63
CA THR A 398 -8.36 -21.24 -13.48
C THR A 398 -9.70 -21.89 -13.17
N ASP A 399 -10.79 -21.12 -13.16
CA ASP A 399 -12.13 -21.65 -12.90
C ASP A 399 -12.58 -22.67 -13.95
N ALA A 400 -12.28 -22.42 -15.24
CA ALA A 400 -12.58 -23.36 -16.30
C ALA A 400 -11.82 -24.69 -16.13
N SER A 401 -10.52 -24.61 -15.83
CA SER A 401 -9.69 -25.80 -15.56
C SER A 401 -10.18 -26.54 -14.32
N ASP A 402 -10.51 -25.82 -13.26
CA ASP A 402 -10.97 -26.40 -12.01
C ASP A 402 -12.30 -27.13 -12.15
N GLU A 403 -13.25 -26.58 -12.93
CA GLU A 403 -14.52 -27.26 -13.20
C GLU A 403 -14.32 -28.55 -14.01
N GLU A 404 -13.37 -28.57 -14.95
CA GLU A 404 -13.03 -29.80 -15.68
C GLU A 404 -12.42 -30.86 -14.76
N ASP A 405 -11.49 -30.45 -13.88
CA ASP A 405 -10.86 -31.34 -12.91
C ASP A 405 -11.86 -31.87 -11.87
N ILE A 406 -12.78 -31.03 -11.40
CA ILE A 406 -13.84 -31.43 -10.47
C ILE A 406 -14.74 -32.49 -11.11
N LYS A 407 -15.16 -32.28 -12.37
CA LYS A 407 -15.99 -33.27 -13.09
C LYS A 407 -15.29 -34.64 -13.19
N LYS A 408 -14.03 -34.67 -13.60
CA LYS A 408 -13.24 -35.91 -13.68
C LYS A 408 -13.14 -36.62 -12.33
N LYS A 409 -12.96 -35.88 -11.24
CA LYS A 409 -12.88 -36.44 -9.89
C LYS A 409 -14.22 -36.99 -9.39
N ILE A 410 -15.32 -36.33 -9.73
CA ILE A 410 -16.67 -36.84 -9.45
C ILE A 410 -16.91 -38.15 -10.21
N GLU A 411 -16.52 -38.23 -11.48
CA GLU A 411 -16.58 -39.47 -12.27
C GLU A 411 -15.73 -40.60 -11.66
N GLN A 412 -14.63 -40.25 -11.00
CA GLN A 412 -13.77 -41.17 -10.25
C GLN A 412 -14.32 -41.52 -8.85
N GLY A 413 -15.49 -41.01 -8.47
CA GLY A 413 -16.15 -41.30 -7.20
C GLY A 413 -15.74 -40.41 -6.03
N GLU A 414 -14.99 -39.32 -6.25
CA GLU A 414 -14.72 -38.34 -5.20
C GLU A 414 -15.99 -37.55 -4.82
N ASN A 415 -16.07 -37.15 -3.55
CA ASN A 415 -17.23 -36.42 -3.03
C ASN A 415 -17.25 -34.96 -3.55
N GLU A 416 -18.24 -34.62 -4.37
CA GLU A 416 -18.43 -33.28 -4.92
C GLU A 416 -18.47 -32.18 -3.84
N ALA A 417 -19.17 -32.41 -2.73
CA ALA A 417 -19.30 -31.43 -1.67
C ALA A 417 -17.93 -31.12 -1.03
N GLU A 418 -17.07 -32.12 -0.87
CA GLU A 418 -15.70 -31.90 -0.41
C GLU A 418 -14.83 -31.15 -1.43
N LEU A 419 -14.99 -31.45 -2.72
CA LEU A 419 -14.23 -30.79 -3.80
C LEU A 419 -14.56 -29.30 -3.87
N ARG A 420 -15.83 -28.95 -3.61
CA ARG A 420 -16.35 -27.59 -3.67
C ARG A 420 -16.27 -26.83 -2.32
N ASP A 421 -15.97 -27.50 -1.21
CA ASP A 421 -15.91 -26.85 0.11
C ASP A 421 -14.66 -25.94 0.25
N ARG A 422 -14.91 -24.63 0.29
CA ARG A 422 -13.88 -23.60 0.41
C ARG A 422 -13.05 -23.74 1.68
N LYS A 423 -13.69 -24.02 2.82
CA LYS A 423 -13.01 -24.11 4.13
C LYS A 423 -12.04 -25.28 4.15
N LEU A 424 -12.46 -26.43 3.63
CA LEU A 424 -11.64 -27.62 3.46
C LEU A 424 -10.48 -27.37 2.48
N ASN A 425 -10.73 -26.72 1.35
CA ASN A 425 -9.68 -26.36 0.39
C ASN A 425 -8.66 -25.37 0.99
N ARG A 426 -9.12 -24.42 1.80
CA ARG A 426 -8.28 -23.52 2.58
C ARG A 426 -7.40 -24.27 3.58
N LEU A 427 -7.97 -25.15 4.40
CA LEU A 427 -7.20 -25.96 5.34
C LEU A 427 -6.17 -26.86 4.64
N LYS A 428 -6.53 -27.46 3.50
CA LYS A 428 -5.63 -28.25 2.65
C LYS A 428 -4.48 -27.40 2.11
N PHE A 429 -4.76 -26.19 1.64
CA PHE A 429 -3.75 -25.25 1.15
C PHE A 429 -2.77 -24.86 2.25
N ILE A 430 -3.27 -24.49 3.43
CA ILE A 430 -2.42 -24.10 4.56
C ILE A 430 -1.50 -25.26 4.95
N ARG A 431 -2.05 -26.47 5.09
CA ARG A 431 -1.25 -27.68 5.35
C ARG A 431 -0.16 -27.89 4.30
N LYS A 432 -0.46 -27.72 3.02
CA LYS A 432 0.50 -27.85 1.91
C LYS A 432 1.63 -26.82 2.03
N VAL A 433 1.31 -25.57 2.40
CA VAL A 433 2.30 -24.50 2.59
C VAL A 433 3.19 -24.74 3.81
N LEU A 434 2.64 -25.24 4.92
CA LEU A 434 3.39 -25.55 6.14
C LEU A 434 4.23 -26.83 6.04
N GLY A 435 4.01 -27.65 5.01
CA GLY A 435 4.69 -28.93 4.80
C GLY A 435 4.17 -30.07 5.68
N GLU A 436 4.67 -31.29 5.43
CA GLU A 436 4.39 -32.44 6.31
C GLU A 436 5.04 -32.25 7.69
N PRO A 437 4.42 -32.74 8.78
CA PRO A 437 5.06 -32.74 10.08
C PRO A 437 6.41 -33.47 9.99
N ALA A 438 7.50 -32.76 10.30
CA ALA A 438 8.83 -33.37 10.35
C ALA A 438 8.79 -34.62 11.25
N LYS A 439 9.19 -35.77 10.70
CA LYS A 439 9.22 -37.05 11.45
C LYS A 439 10.15 -37.01 12.65
N ASN A 440 11.10 -36.06 12.68
CA ASN A 440 12.03 -35.81 13.78
C ASN A 440 12.11 -34.30 14.07
N PRO A 441 11.92 -33.84 15.33
CA PRO A 441 12.05 -32.43 15.71
C PRO A 441 13.39 -31.79 15.33
N ALA A 442 14.48 -32.57 15.27
CA ALA A 442 15.81 -32.09 14.90
C ALA A 442 15.94 -31.65 13.43
N ASP A 443 15.07 -32.11 12.54
CA ASP A 443 15.09 -31.74 11.11
C ASP A 443 14.52 -30.35 10.82
N ARG A 444 13.78 -29.73 11.77
CA ARG A 444 13.23 -28.38 11.59
C ARG A 444 14.31 -27.31 11.51
N HIS A 445 15.34 -27.40 12.36
CA HIS A 445 16.45 -26.44 12.38
C HIS A 445 17.38 -26.55 11.16
N ARG A 446 17.42 -27.73 10.51
CA ARG A 446 18.29 -27.98 9.35
C ARG A 446 17.70 -27.55 8.01
N LYS A 447 16.36 -27.50 7.88
CA LYS A 447 15.68 -27.07 6.65
C LYS A 447 15.39 -25.56 6.58
N GLN A 448 15.37 -24.87 7.73
CA GLN A 448 15.21 -23.40 7.79
C GLN A 448 16.45 -22.62 7.31
N SER A 449 17.61 -23.27 7.13
CA SER A 449 18.87 -22.60 6.76
C SER A 449 19.29 -22.74 5.29
N ALA A 450 18.55 -23.49 4.46
CA ALA A 450 19.02 -23.84 3.11
C ALA A 450 18.10 -23.51 1.93
N ALA A 451 16.92 -22.93 2.14
CA ALA A 451 16.11 -22.37 1.05
C ALA A 451 15.15 -21.28 1.56
N GLY A 452 15.32 -20.05 1.08
CA GLY A 452 14.26 -19.04 1.01
C GLY A 452 13.59 -18.63 2.32
N MET A 453 14.29 -17.87 3.18
CA MET A 453 13.65 -17.14 4.29
C MET A 453 12.59 -16.11 3.81
N GLU A 454 12.57 -15.74 2.54
CA GLU A 454 11.60 -14.78 1.98
C GLU A 454 10.27 -15.41 1.50
N GLU A 455 10.21 -16.69 1.16
CA GLU A 455 8.97 -17.30 0.60
C GLU A 455 7.92 -17.64 1.67
N ALA A 456 8.34 -17.86 2.92
CA ALA A 456 7.47 -18.36 3.98
C ALA A 456 6.73 -17.24 4.74
N THR A 457 7.40 -16.12 5.02
CA THR A 457 7.10 -15.23 6.17
C THR A 457 5.68 -14.64 6.22
N LEU A 458 5.12 -14.14 5.10
CA LEU A 458 3.82 -13.43 5.15
C LEU A 458 2.56 -14.32 5.27
N PHE A 459 2.69 -15.65 5.23
CA PHE A 459 1.57 -16.57 5.50
C PHE A 459 2.00 -17.64 6.50
N SER A 460 3.25 -18.15 6.44
CA SER A 460 3.75 -19.07 7.47
C SER A 460 3.86 -18.40 8.84
N GLY A 461 4.13 -17.08 8.90
CA GLY A 461 4.07 -16.31 10.14
C GLY A 461 2.66 -16.01 10.63
N PHE A 462 1.63 -16.38 9.84
CA PHE A 462 0.21 -16.12 10.14
C PHE A 462 -0.60 -17.40 10.42
N PHE A 463 0.02 -18.58 10.44
CA PHE A 463 -0.71 -19.83 10.65
C PHE A 463 -0.46 -20.40 12.04
N THR A 464 -1.57 -20.67 12.73
CA THR A 464 -1.65 -20.87 14.19
C THR A 464 -1.47 -22.32 14.61
N TYR A 465 -1.66 -23.27 13.69
CA TYR A 465 -1.64 -24.69 13.99
C TYR A 465 -0.44 -25.38 13.35
N THR A 466 0.09 -26.37 14.06
CA THR A 466 1.04 -27.33 13.49
C THR A 466 0.39 -28.10 12.33
N PRO A 467 1.18 -28.70 11.42
CA PRO A 467 0.63 -29.55 10.35
C PRO A 467 -0.37 -30.61 10.86
N ARG A 468 -0.12 -31.19 12.05
CA ARG A 468 -1.00 -32.15 12.71
C ARG A 468 -2.30 -31.53 13.24
N GLY A 469 -2.29 -30.27 13.66
CA GLY A 469 -3.49 -29.53 14.03
C GLY A 469 -4.41 -29.29 12.83
N TYR A 470 -3.84 -28.92 11.68
CA TYR A 470 -4.60 -28.77 10.44
C TYR A 470 -5.16 -30.10 9.92
N GLU A 471 -4.48 -31.22 10.10
CA GLU A 471 -5.03 -32.55 9.78
C GLU A 471 -6.32 -32.85 10.55
N ASN A 472 -6.35 -32.53 11.85
CA ASN A 472 -7.54 -32.72 12.68
C ASN A 472 -8.70 -31.82 12.21
N LEU A 473 -8.42 -30.57 11.86
CA LEU A 473 -9.43 -29.64 11.32
C LEU A 473 -9.97 -30.10 9.96
N ILE A 474 -9.09 -30.60 9.08
CA ILE A 474 -9.47 -31.18 7.78
C ILE A 474 -10.42 -32.36 8.00
N ARG A 475 -10.07 -33.28 8.91
CA ARG A 475 -10.91 -34.44 9.24
C ARG A 475 -12.26 -34.01 9.81
N ALA A 476 -12.27 -33.11 10.79
CA ALA A 476 -13.50 -32.61 11.40
C ALA A 476 -14.44 -31.96 10.37
N ARG A 477 -13.89 -31.16 9.44
CA ARG A 477 -14.70 -30.52 8.39
C ARG A 477 -15.27 -31.53 7.39
N LYS A 478 -14.52 -32.57 7.02
CA LYS A 478 -15.04 -33.68 6.19
C LYS A 478 -16.22 -34.37 6.86
N GLU A 479 -16.12 -34.68 8.14
CA GLU A 479 -17.22 -35.28 8.91
C GLU A 479 -18.46 -34.38 8.98
N GLU A 480 -18.29 -33.06 9.09
CA GLU A 480 -19.40 -32.09 9.02
C GLU A 480 -20.09 -32.11 7.66
N ILE A 481 -19.32 -32.07 6.56
CA ILE A 481 -19.85 -32.12 5.19
C ILE A 481 -20.65 -33.40 4.99
N GLU A 482 -20.16 -34.55 5.45
CA GLU A 482 -20.90 -35.81 5.38
C GLU A 482 -22.21 -35.78 6.18
N LYS A 483 -22.21 -35.16 7.37
CA LYS A 483 -23.43 -34.99 8.19
C LYS A 483 -24.44 -34.08 7.51
N GLU A 484 -24.00 -32.99 6.89
CA GLU A 484 -24.85 -32.07 6.12
C GLU A 484 -25.47 -32.77 4.91
N ALA A 485 -24.67 -33.52 4.14
CA ALA A 485 -25.16 -34.29 2.99
C ALA A 485 -26.21 -35.36 3.39
N LYS A 486 -26.03 -36.03 4.53
CA LYS A 486 -27.00 -37.01 5.07
C LYS A 486 -28.30 -36.36 5.55
N LYS A 487 -28.26 -35.12 6.03
CA LYS A 487 -29.47 -34.34 6.41
C LYS A 487 -30.22 -33.82 5.18
N GLY A 488 -29.51 -33.44 4.12
CA GLY A 488 -30.10 -32.99 2.86
C GLY A 488 -30.87 -34.08 2.10
N LYS A 489 -30.45 -35.36 2.21
CA LYS A 489 -31.16 -36.51 1.60
C LYS A 489 -32.42 -36.97 2.38
N LYS A 490 -32.68 -36.42 3.57
CA LYS A 490 -33.86 -36.74 4.40
C LYS A 490 -34.99 -35.71 4.30
N LYS A 491 -34.78 -34.61 3.58
CA LYS A 491 -35.82 -33.69 3.13
C LYS A 491 -36.11 -33.98 1.67
#